data_AF-A0A227INC1-F1
#
_entry.id   AF-A0A227INC1-F1
#
_cell.length_a   1.000
_cell.length_b   1.000
_cell.length_c   1.000
_cell.angle_alpha   90.00
_cell.angle_beta   90.00
_cell.angle_gamma   90.00
#
_symmetry.space_group_name_H-M   'P 1'
#
loop_
_entity.id
_entity.type
_entity.pdbx_description
1 polymer ?
#
loop_
_entity_poly.entity_id
_entity_poly.type
_entity_poly.pdbx_seq_one_letter_code
_entity_poly.pdbx_strand_id
1 'polypeptide(L)'
;MNTGHDGSLATIHANTPRDALSRIENMFSMAGWNVSTKNLRAQIASAINIVVQMERQEDGKRRMVSLQEINGMEGEVITMS
;
A
#
# COMPACT_ATOMS: atom_id res chain seq x y z
N MET A 1 -12.14 0.46 0.22
CA MET A 1 -12.74 -0.66 -0.55
C MET A 1 -14.16 -0.29 -0.95
N ASN A 2 -14.46 -0.25 -2.25
CA ASN A 2 -15.61 0.52 -2.76
C ASN A 2 -16.95 -0.26 -2.81
N THR A 3 -17.03 -1.42 -2.17
CA THR A 3 -18.21 -2.32 -2.19
C THR A 3 -18.77 -2.65 -0.80
N GLY A 4 -18.33 -1.95 0.26
CA GLY A 4 -18.90 -2.09 1.61
C GLY A 4 -18.29 -3.20 2.48
N HIS A 5 -17.05 -3.63 2.19
CA HIS A 5 -16.28 -4.55 3.04
C HIS A 5 -15.28 -3.77 3.92
N ASP A 6 -15.81 -3.09 4.93
CA ASP A 6 -15.00 -2.33 5.88
C ASP A 6 -14.09 -3.24 6.71
N GLY A 7 -12.96 -2.69 7.17
CA GLY A 7 -12.02 -3.40 8.04
C GLY A 7 -11.14 -4.44 7.34
N SER A 8 -11.01 -4.37 6.01
CA SER A 8 -10.19 -5.31 5.27
C SER A 8 -8.70 -5.18 5.57
N LEU A 9 -8.01 -6.32 5.62
CA LEU A 9 -6.58 -6.43 5.89
C LEU A 9 -5.93 -7.36 4.88
N ALA A 10 -4.75 -6.97 4.40
CA ALA A 10 -3.91 -7.80 3.55
C ALA A 10 -2.44 -7.65 3.97
N THR A 11 -1.61 -8.60 3.56
CA THR A 11 -0.16 -8.58 3.80
C THR A 11 0.58 -8.64 2.49
N ILE A 12 1.67 -7.87 2.37
CA ILE A 12 2.56 -7.90 1.21
C ILE A 12 4.01 -7.84 1.69
N HIS A 13 4.90 -8.56 1.00
CA HIS A 13 6.33 -8.45 1.24
C HIS A 13 6.86 -7.17 0.59
N ALA A 14 7.37 -6.24 1.39
CA ALA A 14 7.96 -4.99 0.96
C ALA A 14 9.05 -4.53 1.93
N ASN A 15 10.01 -3.75 1.45
CA ASN A 15 11.12 -3.25 2.28
C ASN A 15 10.79 -1.93 2.97
N THR A 16 9.80 -1.18 2.47
CA THR A 16 9.32 0.08 3.03
C THR A 16 7.82 0.21 2.80
N PRO A 17 7.10 1.14 3.47
CA PRO A 17 5.67 1.35 3.22
C PRO A 17 5.43 1.85 1.80
N ARG A 18 6.35 2.66 1.25
CA ARG A 18 6.30 3.14 -0.14
C ARG A 18 6.54 2.02 -1.15
N ASP A 19 7.48 1.11 -0.87
CA ASP A 19 7.70 -0.09 -1.70
C ASP A 19 6.45 -0.97 -1.74
N ALA A 20 5.70 -1.07 -0.64
CA ALA A 20 4.45 -1.82 -0.61
C ALA A 20 3.44 -1.30 -1.64
N LEU A 21 3.29 0.02 -1.79
CA LEU A 21 2.41 0.62 -2.79
C LEU A 21 2.89 0.32 -4.22
N SER A 22 4.19 0.48 -4.49
CA SER A 22 4.79 0.15 -5.80
C SER A 22 4.57 -1.31 -6.18
N ARG A 23 4.63 -2.22 -5.21
CA ARG A 23 4.38 -3.65 -5.45
C ARG A 23 2.92 -3.93 -5.79
N ILE A 24 1.97 -3.24 -5.15
CA ILE A 24 0.55 -3.32 -5.52
C ILE A 24 0.35 -2.80 -6.95
N GLU A 25 0.99 -1.70 -7.34
CA GLU A 25 0.97 -1.18 -8.72
C GLU A 25 1.48 -2.24 -9.72
N ASN A 26 2.60 -2.89 -9.40
CA ASN A 26 3.19 -3.93 -10.23
C ASN A 26 2.30 -5.17 -10.34
N MET A 27 1.70 -5.62 -9.23
CA MET A 27 0.77 -6.76 -9.23
C MET A 27 -0.44 -6.48 -10.12
N PHE A 28 -0.97 -5.26 -10.09
CA PHE A 28 -2.08 -4.87 -10.96
C PHE A 28 -1.66 -4.87 -12.44
N SER A 29 -0.47 -4.35 -12.75
CA SER A 29 0.07 -4.34 -14.11
C SER A 29 0.24 -5.76 -14.67
N MET A 30 0.67 -6.71 -13.84
CA MET A 30 0.81 -8.13 -14.23
C MET A 30 -0.53 -8.83 -14.47
N ALA A 31 -1.62 -8.34 -13.88
CA ALA A 31 -2.96 -8.90 -14.07
C ALA A 31 -3.52 -8.61 -15.49
N GLY A 32 -2.83 -7.83 -16.31
CA GLY A 32 -3.22 -7.52 -17.69
C GLY A 32 -4.28 -6.41 -17.83
N TRP A 33 -4.50 -5.64 -16.76
CA TRP A 33 -5.48 -4.56 -16.75
C TRP A 33 -4.89 -3.30 -17.38
N ASN A 34 -5.50 -2.80 -18.45
CA ASN A 34 -5.05 -1.59 -19.12
C ASN A 34 -5.75 -0.36 -18.54
N VAL A 35 -5.21 0.17 -17.43
CA VAL A 35 -5.70 1.37 -16.75
C VAL A 35 -4.53 2.34 -16.59
N SER A 36 -4.78 3.64 -16.68
CA SER A 36 -3.70 4.63 -16.48
C SER A 36 -3.10 4.51 -15.08
N THR A 37 -1.78 4.71 -14.95
CA THR A 37 -1.08 4.66 -13.66
C THR A 37 -1.70 5.61 -12.64
N LYS A 38 -2.14 6.79 -13.09
CA LYS A 38 -2.87 7.76 -12.26
C LYS A 38 -4.12 7.16 -11.62
N ASN A 39 -4.96 6.53 -12.44
CA ASN A 39 -6.23 5.97 -11.98
C ASN A 39 -5.98 4.78 -11.04
N LEU A 40 -4.97 3.95 -11.33
CA LEU A 40 -4.55 2.88 -10.43
C LEU A 40 -4.11 3.43 -9.07
N ARG A 41 -3.27 4.47 -9.05
CA ARG A 41 -2.85 5.13 -7.81
C ARG A 41 -4.01 5.75 -7.04
N ALA A 42 -4.98 6.34 -7.73
CA ALA A 42 -6.18 6.86 -7.09
C ALA A 42 -7.02 5.75 -6.44
N GLN A 43 -7.12 4.58 -7.08
CA GLN A 43 -7.77 3.40 -6.48
C GLN A 43 -6.99 2.89 -5.27
N ILE A 44 -5.65 2.83 -5.33
CA ILE A 44 -4.82 2.42 -4.20
C ILE A 44 -5.00 3.41 -3.03
N ALA A 45 -4.88 4.71 -3.29
CA ALA A 45 -4.96 5.75 -2.27
C ALA A 45 -6.34 5.85 -1.61
N SER A 46 -7.42 5.52 -2.34
CA SER A 46 -8.77 5.46 -1.77
C SER A 46 -9.08 4.14 -1.05
N ALA A 47 -8.37 3.06 -1.39
CA ALA A 47 -8.63 1.74 -0.82
C ALA A 47 -7.81 1.43 0.44
N ILE A 48 -6.62 2.02 0.58
CA ILE A 48 -5.68 1.76 1.67
C ILE A 48 -5.64 2.98 2.60
N ASN A 49 -5.92 2.75 3.89
CA ASN A 49 -5.86 3.80 4.90
C ASN A 49 -4.52 3.83 5.63
N ILE A 50 -4.04 2.66 6.05
CA ILE A 50 -2.83 2.52 6.88
C ILE A 50 -1.92 1.46 6.29
N VAL A 51 -0.61 1.72 6.30
CA VAL A 51 0.44 0.74 6.02
C VAL A 51 1.27 0.53 7.28
N VAL A 52 1.26 -0.70 7.80
CA VAL A 52 2.06 -1.11 8.96
C VAL A 52 3.24 -1.94 8.48
N GLN A 53 4.46 -1.49 8.78
CA GLN A 53 5.67 -2.25 8.48
C GLN A 53 6.11 -3.06 9.69
N MET A 54 6.32 -4.34 9.45
CA MET A 54 6.83 -5.30 10.43
C MET A 54 8.22 -5.76 10.00
N GLU A 55 9.18 -5.73 10.93
CA GLU A 55 10.53 -6.24 10.69
C GLU A 55 10.91 -7.29 11.72
N ARG A 56 11.71 -8.26 11.28
CA ARG A 56 12.35 -9.23 12.16
C ARG A 56 13.67 -8.65 12.63
N GLN A 57 13.80 -8.45 13.94
CA GLN A 57 15.00 -7.91 14.57
C GLN A 57 16.03 -9.01 14.82
N GLU A 58 17.23 -8.63 15.24
CA GLU A 58 18.36 -9.54 15.50
C GLU A 58 18.05 -10.60 16.56
N ASP A 59 17.18 -10.27 17.54
CA ASP A 59 16.69 -11.20 18.56
C ASP A 59 15.65 -12.21 18.04
N GLY A 60 15.40 -12.21 16.73
CA GLY A 60 14.48 -13.10 16.04
C GLY A 60 13.01 -12.72 16.14
N LYS A 61 12.64 -11.69 16.94
CA LYS A 61 11.25 -11.26 17.13
C LYS A 61 10.82 -10.28 16.04
N ARG A 62 9.53 -10.30 15.69
CA ARG A 62 8.92 -9.30 14.81
C ARG A 62 8.42 -8.11 15.60
N ARG A 63 8.70 -6.91 15.13
CA ARG A 63 8.24 -5.65 15.72
C ARG A 63 7.69 -4.74 14.63
N MET A 64 6.71 -3.92 15.00
CA MET A 64 6.30 -2.78 14.16
C MET A 64 7.45 -1.78 14.16
N VAL A 65 7.86 -1.34 12.98
CA VAL A 65 8.94 -0.35 12.81
C VAL A 65 8.46 0.93 12.13
N SER A 66 7.31 0.90 11.47
CA SER A 66 6.67 2.07 10.87
C SER A 66 5.16 1.85 10.78
N LEU A 67 4.42 2.95 10.93
CA LEU A 67 2.99 3.06 10.69
C LEU A 67 2.79 4.34 9.87
N GLN A 68 2.38 4.19 8.62
CA GLN A 68 2.11 5.32 7.74
C GLN A 68 0.61 5.40 7.45
N GLU A 69 0.05 6.60 7.53
CA GLU A 69 -1.28 6.89 7.03
C GLU A 69 -1.21 7.35 5.57
N ILE A 70 -2.18 6.92 4.76
CA ILE A 70 -2.34 7.40 3.38
C ILE A 70 -3.22 8.65 3.38
N ASN A 71 -2.65 9.78 2.97
CA ASN A 71 -3.36 11.08 2.96
C ASN A 71 -4.01 11.41 1.59
N GLY A 72 -4.01 10.45 0.66
CA GLY A 72 -4.52 10.65 -0.70
C GLY A 72 -3.39 10.82 -1.73
N MET A 73 -3.57 11.75 -2.66
CA MET A 73 -2.62 12.01 -3.75
C MET A 73 -2.34 13.49 -3.94
N GLU A 74 -1.09 13.80 -4.24
CA GLU A 74 -0.65 15.10 -4.76
C GLU A 74 -0.10 14.91 -6.18
N GLY A 75 -0.82 15.41 -7.17
CA GLY A 75 -0.52 15.16 -8.59
C GLY A 75 -0.60 13.66 -8.92
N GLU A 76 0.55 13.05 -9.19
CA GLU A 76 0.70 11.63 -9.56
C GLU A 76 1.29 10.77 -8.42
N VAL A 77 1.49 11.36 -7.24
CA VAL A 77 2.18 10.75 -6.12
C VAL A 77 1.22 10.48 -4.97
N ILE A 78 1.21 9.25 -4.46
CA ILE A 78 0.51 8.92 -3.21
C ILE A 78 1.29 9.51 -2.04
N THR A 79 0.60 10.33 -1.25
CA THR A 79 1.14 11.01 -0.07
C THR A 79 0.89 10.19 1.18
N MET A 80 1.86 10.19 2.09
CA MET A 80 1.80 9.46 3.35
C MET A 80 2.55 10.23 4.44
N SER A 81 2.07 10.12 5.68
CA SER A 81 2.67 10.71 6.89
C SER A 81 3.04 9.63 7.89
#